data_AF-A0A8S3I2A4-F1
#
_entry.id   AF-A0A8S3I2A4-F1
#
_cell.length_a   1.000
_cell.length_b   1.000
_cell.length_c   1.000
_cell.angle_alpha   90.00
_cell.angle_beta   90.00
_cell.angle_gamma   90.00
#
_symmetry.space_group_name_H-M   'P 1'
#
loop_
_entity.id
_entity.type
_entity.pdbx_description
1 polymer ?
#
loop_
_entity_poly.entity_id
_entity_poly.type
_entity_poly.pdbx_seq_one_letter_code
_entity_poly.pdbx_strand_id
1 'polypeptide(L)'
;MTQYPDWEITGFPENSVFSNYSSALTFSSERYPNQNKFYEAIEVIVNTTGTYSFTSSSQIDTLGYLYNGEFNPSNQNLNMLTSNDDYPGSNQFKLIAYLEAGVSYILVVTTYRSDVRGAFTITARGPTYVDFFPRNITDTTMIMPSGTETTSKESVEFEQSTDYPDMTQYPDMTQYLDT
;
A
#
# COMPACT_ATOMS: atom_id res chain seq x y z
N MET A 1 -5.22 33.67 -8.58
CA MET A 1 -3.98 33.03 -9.04
C MET A 1 -3.12 32.84 -7.80
N THR A 2 -3.23 31.69 -7.16
CA THR A 2 -2.53 31.43 -5.89
C THR A 2 -1.08 31.14 -6.24
N GLN A 3 -0.22 32.13 -5.99
CA GLN A 3 1.23 31.97 -6.13
C GLN A 3 1.69 31.13 -4.94
N TYR A 4 2.17 29.92 -5.21
CA TYR A 4 2.72 29.03 -4.18
C TYR A 4 3.98 29.66 -3.58
N PRO A 5 4.21 29.51 -2.26
CA PRO A 5 5.38 30.06 -1.62
C PRO A 5 6.65 29.35 -2.11
N ASP A 6 7.71 30.15 -2.26
CA ASP A 6 9.00 29.82 -2.91
C ASP A 6 9.73 28.59 -2.32
N TRP A 7 9.36 28.14 -1.11
CA TRP A 7 9.96 26.94 -0.49
C TRP A 7 9.49 25.61 -1.07
N GLU A 8 8.38 25.58 -1.83
CA GLU A 8 8.04 24.40 -2.64
C GLU A 8 8.88 24.32 -3.94
N ILE A 9 9.56 25.41 -4.30
CA ILE A 9 10.44 25.50 -5.48
C ILE A 9 11.91 25.30 -5.09
N THR A 10 12.35 25.69 -3.88
CA THR A 10 13.77 25.70 -3.47
C THR A 10 14.31 24.41 -2.83
N GLY A 11 13.49 23.36 -2.68
CA GLY A 11 13.92 22.09 -2.07
C GLY A 11 14.76 21.16 -2.97
N PHE A 12 14.94 21.51 -4.25
CA PHE A 12 15.62 20.68 -5.24
C PHE A 12 16.75 21.46 -5.91
N PRO A 13 17.95 20.86 -6.06
CA PRO A 13 19.05 21.52 -6.76
C PRO A 13 18.68 21.84 -8.21
N GLU A 14 19.22 22.93 -8.75
CA GLU A 14 18.95 23.40 -10.12
C GLU A 14 19.22 22.34 -11.20
N ASN A 15 20.09 21.36 -10.91
CA ASN A 15 20.44 20.25 -11.79
C ASN A 15 19.61 18.96 -11.55
N SER A 16 18.35 19.10 -11.15
CA SER A 16 17.48 17.93 -10.95
C SER A 16 17.23 17.19 -12.27
N VAL A 17 17.26 15.86 -12.20
CA VAL A 17 16.93 14.96 -13.30
C VAL A 17 15.49 14.46 -13.15
N PHE A 18 14.81 14.26 -14.28
CA PHE A 18 13.46 13.72 -14.33
C PHE A 18 13.44 12.30 -14.87
N SER A 19 12.67 11.43 -14.22
CA SER A 19 12.39 10.06 -14.68
C SER A 19 10.89 9.85 -14.75
N ASN A 20 10.41 9.12 -15.76
CA ASN A 20 8.99 8.90 -15.94
C ASN A 20 8.66 7.40 -15.92
N TYR A 21 7.55 7.08 -15.27
CA TYR A 21 6.94 5.76 -15.29
C TYR A 21 5.49 5.90 -15.78
N SER A 22 4.96 4.89 -16.45
CA SER A 22 3.58 4.89 -16.94
C SER A 22 3.00 3.49 -16.90
N SER A 23 1.79 3.38 -16.38
CA SER A 23 1.07 2.11 -16.26
C SER A 23 -0.43 2.37 -16.15
N ALA A 24 -1.22 1.34 -15.85
CA ALA A 24 -2.64 1.45 -15.58
C ALA A 24 -3.09 0.46 -14.52
N LEU A 25 -3.98 0.92 -13.63
CA LEU A 25 -4.76 0.03 -12.79
C LEU A 25 -5.85 -0.61 -13.64
N THR A 26 -5.87 -1.93 -13.70
CA THR A 26 -6.78 -2.72 -14.53
C THR A 26 -7.46 -3.81 -13.69
N PHE A 27 -8.33 -4.62 -14.31
CA PHE A 27 -8.94 -5.75 -13.61
C PHE A 27 -7.92 -6.83 -13.19
N SER A 28 -6.76 -6.89 -13.83
CA SER A 28 -5.68 -7.83 -13.48
C SER A 28 -4.67 -7.25 -12.49
N SER A 29 -4.81 -5.98 -12.09
CA SER A 29 -3.98 -5.39 -11.04
C SER A 29 -4.27 -6.03 -9.69
N GLU A 30 -3.28 -6.03 -8.82
CA GLU A 30 -3.39 -6.55 -7.46
C GLU A 30 -4.41 -5.74 -6.66
N ARG A 31 -5.01 -6.36 -5.64
CA ARG A 31 -6.02 -5.73 -4.80
C ARG A 31 -5.62 -5.76 -3.34
N TYR A 32 -5.89 -4.66 -2.64
CA TYR A 32 -5.80 -4.65 -1.18
C TYR A 32 -6.80 -5.65 -0.58
N PRO A 33 -6.38 -6.45 0.41
CA PRO A 33 -7.27 -7.29 1.18
C PRO A 33 -8.41 -6.46 1.78
N ASN A 34 -9.65 -6.89 1.55
CA ASN A 34 -10.87 -6.31 2.15
C ASN A 34 -11.17 -4.83 1.82
N GLN A 35 -10.51 -4.21 0.83
CA GLN A 35 -10.71 -2.78 0.51
C GLN A 35 -11.25 -2.52 -0.91
N ASN A 36 -11.38 -3.57 -1.74
CA ASN A 36 -11.79 -3.47 -3.15
C ASN A 36 -11.04 -2.37 -3.93
N LYS A 37 -9.77 -2.13 -3.58
CA LYS A 37 -8.91 -1.14 -4.23
C LYS A 37 -7.83 -1.86 -4.99
N PHE A 38 -7.64 -1.46 -6.23
CA PHE A 38 -6.51 -1.92 -7.04
C PHE A 38 -5.26 -1.14 -6.67
N TYR A 39 -4.11 -1.79 -6.73
CA TYR A 39 -2.83 -1.12 -6.58
C TYR A 39 -1.80 -1.66 -7.56
N GLU A 40 -0.74 -0.89 -7.73
CA GLU A 40 0.50 -1.32 -8.36
C GLU A 40 1.65 -0.96 -7.43
N ALA A 41 2.47 -1.97 -7.09
CA ALA A 41 3.69 -1.79 -6.32
C ALA A 41 4.87 -1.68 -7.28
N ILE A 42 5.70 -0.67 -7.09
CA ILE A 42 6.83 -0.34 -7.96
C ILE A 42 8.07 -0.21 -7.09
N GLU A 43 9.05 -1.08 -7.32
CA GLU A 43 10.37 -0.92 -6.72
C GLU A 43 11.08 0.28 -7.34
N VAL A 44 11.59 1.13 -6.46
CA VAL A 44 12.27 2.40 -6.77
C VAL A 44 13.70 2.26 -6.30
N ILE A 45 14.64 2.35 -7.25
CA ILE A 45 16.07 2.34 -6.98
C ILE A 45 16.66 3.70 -7.38
N VAL A 46 17.46 4.27 -6.50
CA VAL A 46 18.19 5.51 -6.74
C VAL A 46 19.69 5.29 -6.58
N ASN A 47 20.49 5.91 -7.45
CA ASN A 47 21.94 5.77 -7.46
C ASN A 47 22.67 6.92 -6.74
N THR A 48 21.93 7.89 -6.20
CA THR A 48 22.49 9.02 -5.47
C THR A 48 21.59 9.37 -4.30
N THR A 49 22.17 9.40 -3.11
CA THR A 49 21.43 9.80 -1.89
C THR A 49 20.98 11.25 -2.00
N GLY A 50 19.73 11.54 -1.67
CA GLY A 50 19.20 12.90 -1.65
C GLY A 50 17.68 12.96 -1.64
N THR A 51 17.15 14.17 -1.82
CA THR A 51 15.70 14.41 -1.86
C THR A 51 15.15 14.10 -3.24
N TYR A 52 14.10 13.27 -3.28
CA TYR A 52 13.33 12.94 -4.47
C TYR A 52 11.88 13.37 -4.29
N SER A 53 11.21 13.75 -5.37
CA SER A 53 9.75 13.83 -5.42
C SER A 53 9.17 12.88 -6.45
N PHE A 54 8.00 12.33 -6.15
CA PHE A 54 7.19 11.51 -7.05
C PHE A 54 5.83 12.16 -7.20
N THR A 55 5.44 12.52 -8.41
CA THR A 55 4.14 13.14 -8.70
C THR A 55 3.37 12.30 -9.70
N SER A 56 2.09 12.07 -9.47
CA SER A 56 1.23 11.42 -10.47
C SER A 56 0.58 12.39 -11.45
N SER A 57 0.19 11.86 -12.60
CA SER A 57 -0.75 12.50 -13.51
C SER A 57 -1.72 11.46 -14.07
N SER A 58 -3.02 11.71 -13.94
CA SER A 58 -4.08 10.81 -14.36
C SER A 58 -5.41 11.56 -14.53
N GLN A 59 -6.39 10.87 -15.11
CA GLN A 59 -7.81 11.25 -15.10
C GLN A 59 -8.57 10.67 -13.88
N ILE A 60 -7.92 9.81 -13.09
CA ILE A 60 -8.49 9.26 -11.85
C ILE A 60 -7.86 9.93 -10.63
N ASP A 61 -8.57 9.81 -9.51
CA ASP A 61 -8.12 10.28 -8.20
C ASP A 61 -7.10 9.28 -7.62
N THR A 62 -5.82 9.62 -7.78
CA THR A 62 -4.69 8.74 -7.43
C THR A 62 -4.17 9.03 -6.03
N LEU A 63 -3.89 7.97 -5.29
CA LEU A 63 -3.28 8.01 -3.97
C LEU A 63 -1.94 7.27 -4.02
N GLY A 64 -0.90 7.93 -3.51
CA GLY A 64 0.47 7.41 -3.50
C GLY A 64 0.96 7.11 -2.09
N TYR A 65 1.69 6.02 -1.95
CA TYR A 65 2.40 5.64 -0.72
C TYR A 65 3.84 5.29 -1.04
N LEU A 66 4.78 5.70 -0.18
CA LEU A 66 6.18 5.31 -0.30
C LEU A 66 6.63 4.54 0.94
N TYR A 67 7.27 3.40 0.72
CA TYR A 67 7.74 2.48 1.75
C TYR A 67 9.26 2.32 1.71
N ASN A 68 9.87 2.14 2.89
CA ASN A 68 11.27 1.74 3.01
C ASN A 68 11.39 0.21 2.97
N GLY A 69 11.96 -0.33 1.89
CA GLY A 69 12.01 -1.77 1.67
C GLY A 69 10.63 -2.33 1.31
N GLU A 70 10.12 -3.25 2.12
CA GLU A 70 8.95 -4.05 1.78
C GLU A 70 7.62 -3.31 2.01
N PHE A 71 6.66 -3.58 1.12
CA PHE A 71 5.26 -3.21 1.25
C PHE A 71 4.41 -4.45 1.56
N ASN A 72 3.57 -4.35 2.60
CA ASN A 72 2.61 -5.39 2.94
C ASN A 72 1.17 -4.88 2.74
N PRO A 73 0.41 -5.41 1.77
CA PRO A 73 -0.96 -4.93 1.51
C PRO A 73 -1.94 -5.22 2.66
N SER A 74 -1.65 -6.22 3.51
CA SER A 74 -2.42 -6.51 4.73
C SER A 74 -2.07 -5.60 5.91
N ASN A 75 -0.92 -4.92 5.86
CA ASN A 75 -0.49 -3.95 6.88
C ASN A 75 0.20 -2.74 6.23
N GLN A 76 -0.61 -1.84 5.69
CA GLN A 76 -0.16 -0.69 4.90
C GLN A 76 0.62 0.36 5.69
N ASN A 77 0.63 0.29 7.03
CA ASN A 77 1.40 1.21 7.86
C ASN A 77 2.83 0.70 8.10
N LEU A 78 3.08 -0.59 7.87
CA LEU A 78 4.41 -1.17 8.04
C LEU A 78 5.37 -0.53 7.03
N ASN A 79 6.48 0.03 7.53
CA ASN A 79 7.55 0.65 6.75
C ASN A 79 7.15 1.88 5.90
N MET A 80 5.95 2.43 6.09
CA MET A 80 5.50 3.60 5.33
C MET A 80 6.29 4.85 5.73
N LEU A 81 6.87 5.52 4.74
CA LEU A 81 7.60 6.78 4.91
C LEU A 81 6.69 7.99 4.75
N THR A 82 5.84 7.98 3.72
CA THR A 82 4.95 9.11 3.40
C THR A 82 3.82 8.66 2.48
N SER A 83 2.73 9.43 2.48
CA SER A 83 1.56 9.22 1.62
C SER A 83 0.87 10.54 1.31
N ASN A 84 0.26 10.64 0.14
CA ASN A 84 -0.51 11.81 -0.28
C ASN A 84 -1.47 11.43 -1.42
N ASP A 85 -2.65 12.04 -1.47
CA ASP A 85 -3.67 11.86 -2.51
C ASP A 85 -4.07 13.16 -3.24
N ASP A 86 -3.85 14.33 -2.65
CA ASP A 86 -4.47 15.56 -3.17
C ASP A 86 -3.52 16.77 -3.23
N TYR A 87 -2.34 16.58 -3.81
CA TYR A 87 -1.42 17.69 -4.03
C TYR A 87 -1.79 18.52 -5.27
N PRO A 88 -1.91 19.85 -5.16
CA PRO A 88 -2.59 20.64 -4.13
C PRO A 88 -4.03 20.96 -4.60
N GLY A 89 -4.91 19.95 -4.59
CA GLY A 89 -6.28 20.06 -5.11
C GLY A 89 -6.49 19.53 -6.53
N SER A 90 -5.61 18.64 -7.01
CA SER A 90 -5.69 18.04 -8.35
C SER A 90 -6.08 16.55 -8.37
N ASN A 91 -6.40 15.98 -7.19
CA ASN A 91 -6.63 14.53 -7.03
C ASN A 91 -5.43 13.68 -7.49
N GLN A 92 -4.23 14.27 -7.47
CA GLN A 92 -2.98 13.61 -7.81
C GLN A 92 -2.06 13.65 -6.59
N PHE A 93 -1.28 12.58 -6.40
CA PHE A 93 -0.32 12.55 -5.32
C PHE A 93 0.94 13.34 -5.68
N LYS A 94 1.53 13.95 -4.66
CA LYS A 94 2.95 14.32 -4.67
C LYS A 94 3.58 13.85 -3.37
N LEU A 95 4.59 13.01 -3.49
CA LEU A 95 5.41 12.53 -2.39
C LEU A 95 6.77 13.19 -2.47
N ILE A 96 7.33 13.59 -1.32
CA ILE A 96 8.70 14.09 -1.22
C ILE A 96 9.37 13.29 -0.10
N ALA A 97 10.53 12.71 -0.39
CA ALA A 97 11.27 11.91 0.57
C ALA A 97 12.78 12.01 0.33
N TYR A 98 13.56 11.86 1.40
CA TYR A 98 15.01 11.68 1.32
C TYR A 98 15.30 10.19 1.15
N LEU A 99 15.94 9.82 0.04
CA LEU A 99 16.25 8.44 -0.30
C LEU A 99 17.75 8.22 -0.28
N GLU A 100 18.16 7.04 0.20
CA GLU A 100 19.55 6.61 0.25
C GLU A 100 19.89 5.73 -0.95
N ALA A 101 21.05 5.96 -1.55
CA ALA A 101 21.52 5.14 -2.66
C ALA A 101 21.77 3.70 -2.19
N GLY A 102 21.36 2.73 -3.02
CA GLY A 102 21.50 1.31 -2.72
C GLY A 102 20.44 0.74 -1.76
N VAL A 103 19.51 1.56 -1.27
CA VAL A 103 18.32 1.11 -0.55
C VAL A 103 17.17 0.93 -1.53
N SER A 104 16.41 -0.17 -1.37
CA SER A 104 15.19 -0.43 -2.15
C SER A 104 14.00 0.22 -1.46
N TYR A 105 13.19 0.94 -2.24
CA TYR A 105 11.93 1.53 -1.79
C TYR A 105 10.78 0.97 -2.62
N ILE A 106 9.58 0.93 -2.05
CA ILE A 106 8.38 0.56 -2.80
C ILE A 106 7.46 1.77 -2.88
N LEU A 107 7.19 2.23 -4.09
CA LEU A 107 6.15 3.20 -4.40
C LEU A 107 4.89 2.44 -4.77
N VAL A 108 3.81 2.65 -4.02
CA VAL A 108 2.50 2.08 -4.33
C VAL A 108 1.60 3.15 -4.89
N VAL A 109 1.01 2.87 -6.05
CA VAL A 109 -0.04 3.69 -6.66
C VAL A 109 -1.37 2.98 -6.51
N THR A 110 -2.37 3.68 -5.95
CA THR A 110 -3.75 3.22 -5.84
C THR A 110 -4.71 4.40 -6.09
N THR A 111 -5.99 4.21 -5.77
CA THR A 111 -7.03 5.22 -5.94
C THR A 111 -7.65 5.61 -4.60
N TYR A 112 -8.08 6.86 -4.50
CA TYR A 112 -8.81 7.33 -3.32
C TYR A 112 -10.11 6.55 -3.09
N ARG A 113 -10.85 6.27 -4.17
CA ARG A 113 -12.08 5.47 -4.15
C ARG A 113 -11.84 4.00 -4.55
N SER A 114 -12.65 3.09 -4.00
CA SER A 114 -12.65 1.67 -4.36
C SER A 114 -13.17 1.42 -5.78
N ASP A 115 -12.73 0.32 -6.38
CA ASP A 115 -13.06 -0.18 -7.73
C ASP A 115 -12.80 0.80 -8.89
N VAL A 116 -12.07 1.89 -8.63
CA VAL A 116 -11.58 2.84 -9.64
C VAL A 116 -10.30 2.29 -10.28
N ARG A 117 -10.19 2.52 -11.59
CA ARG A 117 -9.13 2.04 -12.47
C ARG A 117 -8.88 3.06 -13.55
N GLY A 118 -7.67 3.07 -14.09
CA GLY A 118 -7.29 4.00 -15.13
C GLY A 118 -5.78 4.04 -15.34
N ALA A 119 -5.38 4.65 -16.45
CA ALA A 119 -3.98 4.91 -16.75
C ALA A 119 -3.44 6.02 -15.85
N PHE A 120 -2.18 5.93 -15.47
CA PHE A 120 -1.47 6.95 -14.71
C PHE A 120 -0.03 7.05 -15.21
N THR A 121 0.56 8.23 -15.02
CA THR A 121 1.99 8.44 -15.14
C THR A 121 2.55 8.91 -13.81
N ILE A 122 3.83 8.62 -13.56
CA ILE A 122 4.59 9.12 -12.43
C ILE A 122 5.78 9.87 -12.99
N THR A 123 5.98 11.10 -12.53
CA THR A 123 7.19 11.87 -12.77
C THR A 123 7.99 11.94 -11.47
N ALA A 124 9.16 11.32 -11.47
CA ALA A 124 10.14 11.48 -10.42
C ALA A 124 11.10 12.63 -10.75
N ARG A 125 11.47 13.41 -9.73
CA ARG A 125 12.50 14.45 -9.79
C ARG A 125 13.49 14.22 -8.67
N GLY A 126 14.79 14.27 -8.95
CA GLY A 126 15.83 14.15 -7.93
C GLY A 126 17.24 14.41 -8.44
N PRO A 127 18.29 14.14 -7.64
CA PRO A 127 19.69 14.33 -8.01
C PRO A 127 20.15 13.51 -9.22
N THR A 128 19.53 12.35 -9.48
CA THR A 128 19.84 11.48 -10.62
C THR A 128 18.57 10.76 -11.10
N TYR A 129 18.71 9.92 -12.14
CA TYR A 129 17.63 9.08 -12.63
C TYR A 129 17.14 8.10 -11.56
N VAL A 130 15.84 7.81 -11.63
CA VAL A 130 15.18 6.79 -10.82
C VAL A 130 14.86 5.61 -11.71
N ASP A 131 15.28 4.42 -11.27
CA ASP A 131 14.90 3.18 -11.91
C ASP A 131 13.61 2.64 -11.27
N PHE A 132 12.64 2.28 -12.10
CA PHE A 132 11.34 1.76 -11.70
C PHE A 132 11.18 0.31 -12.13
N PHE A 133 10.79 -0.56 -11.20
CA PHE A 133 10.55 -1.97 -11.48
C PHE A 133 9.19 -2.40 -10.92
N PRO A 134 8.16 -2.62 -11.76
CA PRO A 134 6.87 -3.13 -11.27
C PRO A 134 7.06 -4.48 -10.57
N ARG A 135 6.38 -4.63 -9.43
CA ARG A 135 6.41 -5.85 -8.61
C ARG A 135 5.00 -6.43 -8.56
N ASN A 136 4.93 -7.75 -8.66
CA ASN A 136 3.76 -8.49 -8.22
C ASN A 136 4.02 -8.88 -6.77
N ILE A 137 3.28 -8.28 -5.85
CA ILE A 137 3.30 -8.62 -4.43
C ILE A 137 2.34 -9.80 -4.24
N THR A 138 2.70 -10.94 -4.83
CA THR A 138 2.09 -12.20 -4.42
C THR A 138 2.43 -12.39 -2.95
N ASP A 139 1.41 -12.57 -2.12
CA ASP A 139 1.51 -12.80 -0.68
C ASP A 139 2.45 -13.99 -0.39
N THR A 140 3.76 -13.73 -0.33
CA THR A 140 4.79 -14.78 -0.25
C THR A 140 5.06 -15.17 1.21
N THR A 141 4.16 -14.83 2.13
CA THR A 141 4.24 -15.24 3.55
C THR A 141 3.15 -16.24 3.98
N MET A 142 2.44 -16.86 3.04
CA MET A 142 1.58 -18.01 3.34
C MET A 142 2.31 -19.38 3.29
N ILE A 143 3.66 -19.42 3.26
CA ILE A 143 4.40 -20.65 3.60
C ILE A 143 4.49 -20.73 5.13
N MET A 144 3.41 -21.18 5.75
CA MET A 144 3.52 -21.88 7.02
C MET A 144 4.40 -23.12 6.77
N PRO A 145 5.46 -23.37 7.56
CA PRO A 145 6.19 -24.63 7.45
C PRO A 145 5.21 -25.76 7.73
N SER A 146 4.97 -26.59 6.71
CA SER A 146 4.34 -27.89 6.89
C SER A 146 5.25 -28.74 7.78
N GLY A 147 4.81 -28.93 9.01
CA GLY A 147 5.19 -30.02 9.90
C GLY A 147 3.99 -30.20 10.84
N THR A 148 3.20 -31.26 10.71
CA THR A 148 3.62 -32.63 10.92
C THR A 148 2.88 -33.61 10.01
N GLU A 149 3.62 -34.54 9.41
CA GLU A 149 3.06 -35.84 9.04
C GLU A 149 2.67 -36.59 10.31
N THR A 150 1.45 -37.12 10.37
CA THR A 150 1.20 -38.41 11.02
C THR A 150 0.15 -39.14 10.19
N THR A 151 0.61 -40.21 9.56
CA THR A 151 -0.23 -41.18 8.86
C THR A 151 -0.87 -42.12 9.88
N SER A 152 -2.20 -42.24 9.88
CA SER A 152 -2.88 -43.52 10.14
C SER A 152 -4.35 -43.44 9.73
N LYS A 153 -4.76 -44.39 8.88
CA LYS A 153 -6.15 -44.73 8.57
C LYS A 153 -6.87 -45.19 9.85
N GLU A 154 -8.06 -44.66 10.12
CA GLU A 154 -9.20 -45.46 10.56
C GLU A 154 -10.51 -44.67 10.37
N SER A 155 -11.49 -45.30 9.74
CA SER A 155 -12.85 -44.81 9.57
C SER A 155 -13.63 -44.97 10.87
N VAL A 156 -14.21 -43.89 11.40
CA VAL A 156 -15.20 -43.97 12.49
C VAL A 156 -16.38 -43.07 12.16
N GLU A 157 -17.57 -43.66 12.21
CA GLU A 157 -18.88 -43.05 11.94
C GLU A 157 -19.17 -41.87 12.88
N PHE A 158 -19.75 -40.79 12.34
CA PHE A 158 -20.25 -39.67 13.12
C PHE A 158 -21.62 -40.03 13.73
N GLU A 159 -21.69 -40.26 15.04
CA GLU A 159 -22.94 -40.10 15.78
C GLU A 159 -23.13 -38.61 16.13
N GLN A 160 -24.32 -38.08 15.81
CA GLN A 160 -24.72 -36.71 16.15
C GLN A 160 -25.02 -36.63 17.65
N SER A 161 -24.21 -35.89 18.41
CA SER A 161 -24.53 -35.50 19.77
C SER A 161 -25.26 -34.15 19.76
N THR A 162 -26.53 -34.15 20.16
CA THR A 162 -27.32 -32.94 20.43
C THR A 162 -27.26 -32.65 21.93
N ASP A 163 -26.32 -31.81 22.35
CA ASP A 163 -26.31 -31.25 23.70
C ASP A 163 -26.06 -29.74 23.61
N TYR A 164 -27.16 -28.97 23.70
CA TYR A 164 -27.10 -27.52 23.82
C TYR A 164 -27.11 -27.16 25.31
N PRO A 165 -26.23 -26.28 25.80
CA PRO A 165 -26.20 -25.92 27.21
C PRO A 165 -27.46 -25.16 27.66
N ASP A 166 -27.95 -25.54 28.84
CA ASP A 166 -29.11 -24.96 29.55
C ASP A 166 -28.87 -23.48 29.88
N MET A 167 -29.70 -22.59 29.34
CA MET A 167 -29.60 -21.13 29.51
C MET A 167 -30.09 -20.60 30.87
N THR A 168 -30.48 -21.47 31.82
CA THR A 168 -31.07 -21.01 33.10
C THR A 168 -30.06 -20.57 34.17
N GLN A 169 -28.75 -20.53 33.89
CA GLN A 169 -27.72 -20.18 34.89
C GLN A 169 -27.11 -18.77 34.82
N TYR A 170 -27.56 -17.87 33.95
CA TYR A 170 -27.04 -16.49 33.94
C TYR A 170 -27.97 -15.52 34.68
N PRO A 171 -27.53 -14.87 35.77
CA PRO A 171 -28.31 -13.81 36.41
C PRO A 171 -28.36 -12.54 35.54
N ASP A 172 -29.53 -11.90 35.54
CA ASP A 172 -29.89 -10.69 34.79
C ASP A 172 -28.94 -9.50 35.10
N MET A 173 -28.32 -8.95 34.05
CA MET A 173 -27.31 -7.88 34.09
C MET A 173 -27.94 -6.49 33.85
N THR A 174 -29.14 -6.23 34.37
CA THR A 174 -29.83 -4.93 34.24
C THR A 174 -29.56 -3.92 35.36
N GLN A 175 -28.55 -4.12 36.22
CA GLN A 175 -28.25 -3.19 37.35
C GLN A 175 -26.99 -2.31 37.21
N TYR A 176 -26.50 -2.06 36.00
CA TYR A 176 -25.40 -1.09 35.80
C TYR A 176 -25.79 0.04 34.85
N LEU A 177 -26.74 0.88 35.30
CA LEU A 177 -26.95 2.23 34.76
C LEU A 177 -27.30 3.18 35.91
N ASP A 178 -26.28 3.69 36.60
CA ASP A 178 -26.36 4.98 37.30
C ASP A 178 -24.95 5.54 37.53
N THR A 179 -24.56 6.56 36.77
CA THR A 179 -24.00 7.85 37.24
C THR A 179 -23.93 8.83 36.06
#